data_AF-A0A8S9WD10-F1
#
_entry.id   AF-A0A8S9WD10-F1
#
_cell.length_a   1.000
_cell.length_b   1.000
_cell.length_c   1.000
_cell.angle_alpha   90.00
_cell.angle_beta   90.00
_cell.angle_gamma   90.00
#
_symmetry.space_group_name_H-M   'P 1'
#
loop_
_entity.id
_entity.type
_entity.pdbx_description
1 polymer ?
#
loop_
_entity_poly.entity_id
_entity_poly.type
_entity_poly.pdbx_seq_one_letter_code
_entity_poly.pdbx_strand_id
1 'polypeptide(L)'
;MEVRINKTHGLTNNLLIKIPIEEIEDALLCVPFWKELNRGEGMVRWRGQEEFKKTEHVLKKFKASMEQQLMDLGLLDGQWIPKYRIIAIGNRNLGNNRAVVAFDIKKNPHLFYLKDEPVDQHSYSCIVKNRSKTFSIQNLCFEENRIFSSDKSTDLTQKIEWCTSGQQILREGKITNIEDIIHEFGDIRHVFALDPFRDDSKKILEEIYGNHPEKFNLNLFRESALEKLKLGIPRSRYLHNCIGLSEENVFIIQREGTPEEIAQYFLEVGAHNAIILDNGGSVGCWTWWAYRSQDSKKAAGGFIFAAPDYRPPATSIIAFKFRGPAQTNLFPASASVTVI
;
A
#
# COMPACT_ATOMS: atom_id res chain seq x y z
N MET A 1 10.05 7.68 -18.66
CA MET A 1 9.74 7.61 -17.20
C MET A 1 10.59 8.62 -16.40
N GLU A 2 10.09 9.19 -15.28
CA GLU A 2 10.90 10.10 -14.44
C GLU A 2 11.05 9.57 -13.01
N VAL A 3 12.27 9.65 -12.46
CA VAL A 3 12.60 9.23 -11.08
C VAL A 3 13.31 10.39 -10.38
N ARG A 4 12.78 10.84 -9.25
CA ARG A 4 13.43 11.82 -8.36
C ARG A 4 13.62 11.22 -6.99
N ILE A 5 14.85 11.22 -6.50
CA ILE A 5 15.20 10.76 -5.15
C ILE A 5 15.92 11.89 -4.43
N ASN A 6 15.33 12.36 -3.34
CA ASN A 6 15.96 13.33 -2.44
C ASN A 6 16.30 12.62 -1.14
N LYS A 7 17.60 12.49 -0.83
CA LYS A 7 18.07 11.96 0.45
C LYS A 7 18.82 13.06 1.18
N THR A 8 18.19 13.63 2.20
CA THR A 8 18.86 14.59 3.07
C THR A 8 19.03 13.96 4.45
N HIS A 9 20.29 13.71 4.83
CA HIS A 9 20.62 13.07 6.10
C HIS A 9 20.00 13.85 7.27
N GLY A 10 19.24 13.16 8.12
CA GLY A 10 18.56 13.76 9.29
C GLY A 10 17.35 14.64 8.99
N LEU A 11 16.89 14.76 7.73
CA LEU A 11 15.74 15.60 7.36
C LEU A 11 14.61 14.80 6.74
N THR A 12 14.73 14.37 5.48
CA THR A 12 13.70 13.59 4.79
C THR A 12 14.31 12.76 3.66
N ASN A 13 13.82 11.54 3.49
CA ASN A 13 14.04 10.74 2.29
C ASN A 13 12.74 10.74 1.48
N ASN A 14 12.79 11.23 0.24
CA ASN A 14 11.64 11.31 -0.64
C ASN A 14 11.95 10.61 -1.95
N LEU A 15 11.03 9.76 -2.40
CA LEU A 15 10.99 9.17 -3.73
C LEU A 15 9.73 9.66 -4.44
N LEU A 16 9.90 10.14 -5.67
CA LEU A 16 8.84 10.33 -6.66
C LEU A 16 9.23 9.55 -7.91
N ILE A 17 8.32 8.70 -8.38
CA ILE A 17 8.40 8.11 -9.71
C ILE A 17 7.15 8.53 -10.47
N LYS A 18 7.34 9.16 -11.63
CA LYS A 18 6.28 9.48 -12.57
C LYS A 18 6.39 8.55 -13.77
N ILE A 19 5.35 7.74 -13.98
CA ILE A 19 5.28 6.69 -14.98
C ILE A 19 4.18 7.06 -15.98
N PRO A 20 4.51 7.27 -17.26
CA PRO A 20 3.49 7.38 -18.29
C PRO A 20 2.69 6.08 -18.40
N ILE A 21 1.37 6.15 -18.42
CA ILE A 21 0.48 4.97 -18.43
C ILE A 21 0.74 4.11 -19.66
N GLU A 22 1.10 4.70 -20.79
CA GLU A 22 1.43 4.00 -22.03
C GLU A 22 2.68 3.10 -21.91
N GLU A 23 3.59 3.39 -20.98
CA GLU A 23 4.74 2.53 -20.70
C GLU A 23 4.36 1.26 -19.92
N ILE A 24 3.24 1.27 -19.20
CA ILE A 24 2.79 0.15 -18.37
C ILE A 24 2.15 -0.91 -19.29
N GLU A 25 2.76 -2.08 -19.34
CA GLU A 25 2.21 -3.25 -20.04
C GLU A 25 1.18 -3.99 -19.17
N ASP A 26 1.47 -4.06 -17.87
CA ASP A 26 0.64 -4.72 -16.89
C ASP A 26 0.89 -4.22 -15.46
N ALA A 27 -0.06 -4.46 -14.56
CA ALA A 27 0.16 -4.34 -13.12
C ALA A 27 -0.46 -5.53 -12.39
N LEU A 28 0.26 -6.01 -11.39
CA LEU A 28 0.00 -7.27 -10.72
C LEU A 28 -0.03 -7.04 -9.20
N LEU A 29 -1.09 -7.53 -8.57
CA LEU A 29 -1.19 -7.63 -7.11
C LEU A 29 -0.68 -9.01 -6.70
N CYS A 30 0.24 -9.05 -5.74
CA CYS A 30 0.68 -10.31 -5.13
C CYS A 30 0.33 -10.31 -3.65
N VAL A 31 -0.23 -11.43 -3.20
CA VAL A 31 -0.38 -11.80 -1.78
C VAL A 31 0.04 -13.27 -1.71
N PRO A 32 1.28 -13.57 -1.31
CA PRO A 32 1.87 -14.91 -1.45
C PRO A 32 1.08 -15.99 -0.71
N PHE A 33 0.54 -15.67 0.46
CA PHE A 33 -0.23 -16.58 1.31
C PHE A 33 -1.71 -16.18 1.37
N TRP A 34 -2.31 -15.95 0.19
CA TRP A 34 -3.67 -15.43 0.06
C TRP A 34 -4.68 -16.20 0.91
N LYS A 35 -4.70 -17.53 0.83
CA LYS A 35 -5.70 -18.36 1.52
C LYS A 35 -5.48 -18.38 3.03
N GLU A 36 -4.23 -18.42 3.47
CA GLU A 36 -3.85 -18.54 4.87
C GLU A 36 -4.01 -17.22 5.63
N LEU A 37 -3.79 -16.10 4.95
CA LEU A 37 -4.00 -14.76 5.51
C LEU A 37 -5.47 -14.33 5.47
N ASN A 38 -6.24 -14.82 4.50
CA ASN A 38 -7.65 -14.43 4.36
C ASN A 38 -8.47 -14.90 5.56
N ARG A 39 -9.31 -14.01 6.09
CA ARG A 39 -10.06 -14.19 7.34
C ARG A 39 -9.17 -14.48 8.55
N GLY A 40 -7.87 -14.16 8.47
CA GLY A 40 -6.94 -14.19 9.60
C GLY A 40 -7.12 -12.97 10.51
N GLU A 41 -6.46 -12.98 11.67
CA GLU A 41 -6.54 -11.89 12.66
C GLU A 41 -5.79 -10.62 12.23
N GLY A 42 -4.86 -10.71 11.27
CA GLY A 42 -3.92 -9.64 10.96
C GLY A 42 -3.00 -9.32 12.15
N MET A 43 -2.42 -8.11 12.16
CA MET A 43 -1.68 -7.61 13.33
C MET A 43 -2.65 -6.91 14.27
N VAL A 44 -2.70 -7.40 15.50
CA VAL A 44 -3.56 -6.84 16.54
C VAL A 44 -2.76 -5.77 17.30
N ARG A 45 -2.71 -4.55 16.73
CA ARG A 45 -1.84 -3.46 17.21
C ARG A 45 -2.34 -2.73 18.46
N TRP A 46 -3.59 -3.00 18.87
CA TRP A 46 -4.27 -2.30 19.96
C TRP A 46 -4.40 -3.11 21.27
N ARG A 47 -4.21 -4.45 21.24
CA ARG A 47 -4.43 -5.31 22.42
C ARG A 47 -3.18 -5.49 23.29
N GLY A 48 -2.44 -4.41 23.51
CA GLY A 48 -1.20 -4.43 24.27
C GLY A 48 -0.03 -5.13 23.57
N GLN A 49 1.15 -5.03 24.18
CA GLN A 49 2.41 -5.43 23.54
C GLN A 49 2.55 -6.95 23.36
N GLU A 50 2.05 -7.75 24.30
CA GLU A 50 2.18 -9.21 24.26
C GLU A 50 1.34 -9.82 23.13
N GLU A 51 0.09 -9.40 22.97
CA GLU A 51 -0.77 -9.86 21.88
C GLU A 51 -0.27 -9.38 20.52
N PHE A 52 0.22 -8.14 20.44
CA PHE A 52 0.87 -7.63 19.24
C PHE A 52 2.08 -8.51 18.85
N LYS A 53 3.00 -8.79 19.78
CA LYS A 53 4.17 -9.65 19.52
C LYS A 53 3.75 -11.06 19.11
N LYS A 54 2.70 -11.61 19.73
CA LYS A 54 2.16 -12.95 19.39
C LYS A 54 1.62 -12.97 17.96
N THR A 55 0.78 -12.01 17.59
CA THR A 55 0.21 -11.93 16.24
C THR A 55 1.28 -11.63 15.19
N GLU A 56 2.23 -10.74 15.48
CA GLU A 56 3.37 -10.49 14.61
C GLU A 56 4.22 -11.75 14.38
N HIS A 57 4.52 -12.51 15.44
CA HIS A 57 5.27 -13.76 15.34
C HIS A 57 4.56 -14.79 14.44
N VAL A 58 3.24 -14.95 14.62
CA VAL A 58 2.44 -15.85 13.77
C VAL A 58 2.44 -15.39 12.31
N LEU A 59 2.30 -14.08 12.06
CA LEU A 59 2.26 -13.53 10.71
C LEU A 59 3.59 -13.60 9.96
N LYS A 60 4.73 -13.65 10.66
CA LYS A 60 6.05 -13.69 10.01
C LYS A 60 6.20 -14.83 9.00
N LYS A 61 5.58 -15.99 9.25
CA LYS A 61 5.62 -17.14 8.33
C LYS A 61 4.80 -16.97 7.06
N PHE A 62 3.90 -15.98 7.04
CA PHE A 62 3.02 -15.65 5.91
C PHE A 62 3.49 -14.39 5.17
N LYS A 63 4.78 -14.08 5.26
CA LYS A 63 5.41 -12.96 4.55
C LYS A 63 6.50 -13.53 3.65
N ALA A 64 6.60 -13.00 2.44
CA ALA A 64 7.67 -13.33 1.50
C ALA A 64 8.43 -12.05 1.12
N SER A 65 9.72 -12.16 0.78
CA SER A 65 10.46 -11.00 0.27
C SER A 65 9.80 -10.45 -1.00
N MET A 66 10.06 -9.18 -1.32
CA MET A 66 9.55 -8.59 -2.55
C MET A 66 10.03 -9.36 -3.77
N GLU A 67 11.29 -9.79 -3.78
CA GLU A 67 11.84 -10.61 -4.84
C GLU A 67 11.12 -11.96 -4.97
N GLN A 68 10.74 -12.60 -3.85
CA GLN A 68 10.07 -13.90 -3.90
C GLN A 68 8.69 -13.73 -4.52
N GLN A 69 7.98 -12.68 -4.11
CA GLN A 69 6.69 -12.34 -4.70
C GLN A 69 6.81 -11.98 -6.19
N LEU A 70 7.91 -11.34 -6.62
CA LEU A 70 8.18 -11.09 -8.03
C LEU A 70 8.48 -12.38 -8.82
N MET A 71 9.16 -13.37 -8.22
CA MET A 71 9.30 -14.70 -8.81
C MET A 71 7.95 -15.42 -8.92
N ASP A 72 7.10 -15.35 -7.88
CA ASP A 72 5.77 -15.97 -7.87
C ASP A 72 4.86 -15.35 -8.95
N LEU A 73 5.05 -14.08 -9.28
CA LEU A 73 4.41 -13.39 -10.41
C LEU A 73 5.03 -13.71 -11.78
N GLY A 74 6.10 -14.51 -11.84
CA GLY A 74 6.84 -14.83 -13.07
C GLY A 74 7.63 -13.66 -13.65
N LEU A 75 7.87 -12.60 -12.86
CA LEU A 75 8.57 -11.39 -13.30
C LEU A 75 10.10 -11.51 -13.15
N LEU A 76 10.57 -12.37 -12.25
CA LEU A 76 11.97 -12.79 -12.16
C LEU A 76 12.13 -14.24 -12.64
N ASP A 77 13.35 -14.63 -13.01
CA ASP A 77 13.70 -16.02 -13.26
C ASP A 77 14.15 -16.76 -11.97
N GLY A 78 14.48 -18.05 -12.09
CA GLY A 78 14.96 -18.87 -10.96
C GLY A 78 16.32 -18.46 -10.40
N GLN A 79 17.00 -17.48 -11.01
CA GLN A 79 18.23 -16.85 -10.53
C GLN A 79 17.98 -15.43 -10.01
N TRP A 80 16.71 -15.03 -9.83
CA TRP A 80 16.29 -13.70 -9.36
C TRP A 80 16.62 -12.56 -10.36
N ILE A 81 16.84 -12.89 -11.63
CA ILE A 81 17.14 -11.93 -12.67
C ILE A 81 15.82 -11.38 -13.25
N PRO A 82 15.67 -10.05 -13.40
CA PRO A 82 14.48 -9.47 -14.02
C PRO A 82 14.28 -9.96 -15.45
N LYS A 83 13.12 -10.55 -15.74
CA LYS A 83 12.70 -10.88 -17.12
C LYS A 83 12.09 -9.68 -17.84
N TYR A 84 11.57 -8.74 -17.07
CA TYR A 84 10.89 -7.53 -17.54
C TYR A 84 11.45 -6.30 -16.84
N ARG A 85 11.18 -5.13 -17.42
CA ARG A 85 11.26 -3.86 -16.71
C ARG A 85 10.14 -3.88 -15.64
N ILE A 86 10.50 -3.75 -14.36
CA ILE A 86 9.60 -3.89 -13.20
C ILE A 86 9.86 -2.85 -12.11
N ILE A 87 8.81 -2.20 -11.63
CA ILE A 87 8.81 -1.44 -10.37
C ILE A 87 7.83 -2.10 -9.44
N ALA A 88 8.26 -2.38 -8.21
CA ALA A 88 7.40 -2.97 -7.19
C ALA A 88 7.42 -2.16 -5.90
N ILE A 89 6.27 -2.06 -5.26
CA ILE A 89 6.07 -1.34 -4.00
C ILE A 89 5.27 -2.17 -3.01
N GLY A 90 5.47 -1.91 -1.72
CA GLY A 90 4.71 -2.57 -0.65
C GLY A 90 3.22 -2.20 -0.66
N ASN A 91 2.35 -3.17 -0.40
CA ASN A 91 0.92 -2.95 -0.14
C ASN A 91 0.57 -3.58 1.21
N ARG A 92 1.43 -3.37 2.22
CA ARG A 92 1.40 -4.23 3.40
C ARG A 92 0.34 -3.85 4.40
N ASN A 93 -0.40 -2.75 4.24
CA ASN A 93 -1.62 -2.58 5.03
C ASN A 93 -2.58 -3.76 4.77
N LEU A 94 -2.60 -4.32 3.55
CA LEU A 94 -3.29 -5.55 3.22
C LEU A 94 -2.68 -6.76 3.96
N GLY A 95 -3.54 -7.47 4.70
CA GLY A 95 -3.18 -8.63 5.52
C GLY A 95 -2.59 -8.28 6.89
N ASN A 96 -2.34 -6.99 7.16
CA ASN A 96 -1.82 -6.52 8.44
C ASN A 96 -2.84 -5.72 9.24
N ASN A 97 -3.61 -4.84 8.59
CA ASN A 97 -4.55 -3.94 9.24
C ASN A 97 -5.98 -4.22 8.78
N ARG A 98 -6.96 -3.98 9.67
CA ARG A 98 -8.38 -3.94 9.34
C ARG A 98 -8.70 -2.72 8.46
N ALA A 99 -9.93 -2.63 7.95
CA ALA A 99 -10.37 -1.66 6.95
C ALA A 99 -9.60 -1.76 5.62
N VAL A 100 -8.94 -2.90 5.38
CA VAL A 100 -8.16 -3.14 4.17
C VAL A 100 -8.56 -4.46 3.53
N VAL A 101 -9.06 -4.38 2.30
CA VAL A 101 -9.60 -5.50 1.53
C VAL A 101 -8.95 -5.55 0.16
N ALA A 102 -9.00 -6.71 -0.48
CA ALA A 102 -8.60 -6.85 -1.86
C ALA A 102 -9.51 -7.84 -2.58
N PHE A 103 -9.63 -7.67 -3.89
CA PHE A 103 -10.28 -8.63 -4.77
C PHE A 103 -9.30 -9.01 -5.88
N ASP A 104 -9.28 -10.29 -6.24
CA ASP A 104 -8.57 -10.78 -7.42
C ASP A 104 -9.35 -11.95 -8.04
N ILE A 105 -9.79 -11.74 -9.29
CA ILE A 105 -10.60 -12.71 -10.04
C ILE A 105 -9.86 -14.05 -10.25
N LYS A 106 -8.53 -14.07 -10.17
CA LYS A 106 -7.71 -15.27 -10.35
C LYS A 106 -7.52 -16.05 -9.04
N LYS A 107 -7.92 -15.51 -7.89
CA LYS A 107 -7.77 -16.15 -6.58
C LYS A 107 -9.03 -16.89 -6.17
N ASN A 108 -8.89 -17.85 -5.26
CA ASN A 108 -10.04 -18.51 -4.64
C ASN A 108 -9.78 -18.63 -3.13
N PRO A 109 -10.59 -17.99 -2.27
CA PRO A 109 -11.71 -17.09 -2.61
C PRO A 109 -11.25 -15.81 -3.33
N HIS A 110 -12.14 -15.16 -4.08
CA HIS A 110 -11.82 -13.94 -4.85
C HIS A 110 -11.64 -12.70 -3.97
N LEU A 111 -12.40 -12.60 -2.87
CA LEU A 111 -12.32 -11.52 -1.91
C LEU A 111 -11.39 -11.88 -0.74
N PHE A 112 -10.50 -10.96 -0.41
CA PHE A 112 -9.60 -10.99 0.74
C PHE A 112 -9.98 -9.93 1.74
N TYR A 113 -10.10 -10.33 3.00
CA TYR A 113 -10.35 -9.45 4.14
C TYR A 113 -9.92 -10.14 5.43
N LEU A 114 -9.67 -9.37 6.49
CA LEU A 114 -9.35 -9.94 7.81
C LEU A 114 -10.62 -10.37 8.55
N LYS A 115 -10.44 -11.13 9.62
CA LYS A 115 -11.54 -11.61 10.46
C LYS A 115 -12.37 -10.44 11.02
N ASP A 116 -13.69 -10.61 11.01
CA ASP A 116 -14.69 -9.62 11.44
C ASP A 116 -14.62 -8.28 10.69
N GLU A 117 -14.01 -8.24 9.51
CA GLU A 117 -14.10 -7.06 8.63
C GLU A 117 -15.54 -6.89 8.12
N PRO A 118 -16.19 -5.71 8.31
CA PRO A 118 -17.56 -5.47 7.89
C PRO A 118 -17.65 -5.15 6.38
N VAL A 119 -17.25 -6.11 5.55
CA VAL A 119 -17.09 -5.97 4.08
C VAL A 119 -18.35 -5.54 3.33
N ASP A 120 -19.52 -5.91 3.84
CA ASP A 120 -20.83 -5.67 3.25
C ASP A 120 -21.51 -4.37 3.73
N GLN A 121 -20.94 -3.72 4.75
CA GLN A 121 -21.55 -2.58 5.46
C GLN A 121 -21.04 -1.22 4.98
N HIS A 122 -19.95 -1.15 4.22
CA HIS A 122 -19.39 0.12 3.76
C HIS A 122 -18.65 -0.01 2.43
N SER A 123 -18.41 1.15 1.80
CA SER A 123 -17.58 1.25 0.60
C SER A 123 -16.10 1.44 0.98
N TYR A 124 -15.21 0.85 0.19
CA TYR A 124 -13.76 1.01 0.34
C TYR A 124 -13.20 1.78 -0.85
N SER A 125 -12.37 2.78 -0.58
CA SER A 125 -11.52 3.39 -1.59
C SER A 125 -10.48 2.39 -2.08
N CYS A 126 -10.55 2.04 -3.37
CA CYS A 126 -9.70 1.01 -3.96
C CYS A 126 -8.94 1.54 -5.17
N ILE A 127 -7.67 1.19 -5.28
CA ILE A 127 -7.01 1.19 -6.60
C ILE A 127 -7.48 -0.04 -7.36
N VAL A 128 -7.90 0.18 -8.61
CA VAL A 128 -8.55 -0.80 -9.45
C VAL A 128 -7.78 -0.96 -10.73
N LYS A 129 -7.51 -2.22 -11.10
CA LYS A 129 -7.12 -2.59 -12.46
C LYS A 129 -8.28 -3.32 -13.13
N ASN A 130 -8.81 -2.72 -14.19
CA ASN A 130 -9.85 -3.35 -15.01
C ASN A 130 -9.23 -4.38 -15.96
N ARG A 131 -10.05 -5.30 -16.47
CA ARG A 131 -9.64 -6.27 -17.52
C ARG A 131 -9.23 -5.61 -18.83
N SER A 132 -9.65 -4.37 -19.06
CA SER A 132 -9.17 -3.50 -20.15
C SER A 132 -7.79 -2.90 -19.89
N LYS A 133 -7.11 -3.29 -18.79
CA LYS A 133 -5.82 -2.79 -18.33
C LYS A 133 -5.79 -1.30 -17.96
N THR A 134 -6.96 -0.71 -17.70
CA THR A 134 -7.04 0.68 -17.22
C THR A 134 -6.96 0.74 -15.69
N PHE A 135 -6.35 1.81 -15.19
CA PHE A 135 -6.20 2.10 -13.77
C PHE A 135 -7.18 3.18 -13.33
N SER A 136 -7.70 3.03 -12.12
CA SER A 136 -8.55 4.05 -11.49
C SER A 136 -8.49 3.90 -9.98
N ILE A 137 -8.92 4.93 -9.26
CA ILE A 137 -9.23 4.84 -7.83
C ILE A 137 -10.74 5.06 -7.70
N GLN A 138 -11.45 4.10 -7.11
CA GLN A 138 -12.92 4.09 -7.01
C GLN A 138 -13.37 3.63 -5.63
N ASN A 139 -14.52 4.11 -5.18
CA ASN A 139 -15.19 3.56 -4.01
C ASN A 139 -16.00 2.33 -4.43
N LEU A 140 -15.70 1.18 -3.83
CA LEU A 140 -16.30 -0.10 -4.15
C LEU A 140 -16.99 -0.71 -2.93
N CYS A 141 -18.15 -1.33 -3.16
CA CYS A 141 -18.85 -2.14 -2.17
C CYS A 141 -18.65 -3.62 -2.49
N PHE A 142 -18.56 -4.47 -1.47
CA PHE A 142 -18.36 -5.90 -1.63
C PHE A 142 -19.49 -6.69 -0.98
N GLU A 143 -20.02 -7.68 -1.68
CA GLU A 143 -20.97 -8.64 -1.09
C GLU A 143 -20.57 -10.03 -1.55
N GLU A 144 -20.26 -10.91 -0.58
CA GLU A 144 -19.73 -12.24 -0.84
C GLU A 144 -18.48 -12.22 -1.75
N ASN A 145 -18.62 -12.60 -3.03
CA ASN A 145 -17.57 -12.58 -4.05
C ASN A 145 -17.90 -11.61 -5.20
N ARG A 146 -18.81 -10.66 -4.98
CA ARG A 146 -19.24 -9.66 -5.96
C ARG A 146 -18.75 -8.27 -5.57
N ILE A 147 -18.54 -7.45 -6.59
CA ILE A 147 -18.10 -6.06 -6.46
C ILE A 147 -19.15 -5.16 -7.07
N PHE A 148 -19.50 -4.09 -6.35
CA PHE A 148 -20.44 -3.09 -6.81
C PHE A 148 -19.83 -1.69 -6.76
N SER A 149 -20.42 -0.78 -7.52
CA SER A 149 -20.24 0.66 -7.31
C SER A 149 -20.64 1.07 -5.89
N SER A 150 -20.19 2.24 -5.43
CA SER A 150 -20.44 2.73 -4.06
C SER A 150 -21.92 2.85 -3.70
N ASP A 151 -22.77 3.14 -4.69
CA ASP A 151 -24.23 3.22 -4.56
C ASP A 151 -24.93 1.85 -4.73
N LYS A 152 -24.17 0.77 -4.91
CA LYS A 152 -24.64 -0.59 -5.20
C LYS A 152 -25.51 -0.74 -6.45
N SER A 153 -25.51 0.26 -7.35
CA SER A 153 -26.36 0.23 -8.56
C SER A 153 -25.79 -0.62 -9.70
N THR A 154 -24.46 -0.80 -9.74
CA THR A 154 -23.75 -1.45 -10.85
C THR A 154 -22.87 -2.59 -10.35
N ASP A 155 -23.06 -3.80 -10.87
CA ASP A 155 -22.14 -4.92 -10.66
C ASP A 155 -20.90 -4.78 -11.56
N LEU A 156 -19.73 -4.75 -10.92
CA LEU A 156 -18.42 -4.55 -11.55
C LEU A 156 -17.56 -5.83 -11.56
N THR A 157 -18.07 -6.94 -11.04
CA THR A 157 -17.32 -8.20 -10.82
C THR A 157 -16.64 -8.72 -12.09
N GLN A 158 -17.29 -8.60 -13.24
CA GLN A 158 -16.73 -9.05 -14.53
C GLN A 158 -15.82 -8.02 -15.21
N LYS A 159 -15.79 -6.77 -14.73
CA LYS A 159 -14.99 -5.68 -15.30
C LYS A 159 -13.63 -5.57 -14.61
N ILE A 160 -13.60 -5.80 -13.30
CA ILE A 160 -12.41 -5.66 -12.47
C ILE A 160 -11.58 -6.96 -12.54
N GLU A 161 -10.28 -6.82 -12.77
CA GLU A 161 -9.34 -7.96 -12.69
C GLU A 161 -8.88 -8.13 -11.24
N TRP A 162 -8.36 -7.05 -10.65
CA TRP A 162 -8.06 -6.99 -9.23
C TRP A 162 -8.23 -5.56 -8.70
N CYS A 163 -8.47 -5.44 -7.40
CA CYS A 163 -8.39 -4.19 -6.67
C CYS A 163 -7.85 -4.42 -5.26
N THR A 164 -7.31 -3.37 -4.65
CA THR A 164 -6.93 -3.35 -3.22
C THR A 164 -7.33 -2.01 -2.64
N SER A 165 -7.85 -2.02 -1.42
CA SER A 165 -8.18 -0.79 -0.73
C SER A 165 -6.97 -0.16 -0.06
N GLY A 166 -7.12 1.11 0.27
CA GLY A 166 -6.15 1.96 0.94
C GLY A 166 -6.81 3.28 1.33
N GLN A 167 -6.05 4.23 1.87
CA GLN A 167 -6.61 5.49 2.34
C GLN A 167 -6.63 6.54 1.23
N GLN A 168 -7.80 6.95 0.71
CA GLN A 168 -7.87 7.89 -0.41
C GLN A 168 -7.70 9.33 0.05
N ILE A 169 -6.49 9.85 -0.09
CA ILE A 169 -6.12 11.19 0.38
C ILE A 169 -6.36 12.30 -0.65
N LEU A 170 -6.51 11.95 -1.93
CA LEU A 170 -6.81 12.89 -3.01
C LEU A 170 -7.91 12.31 -3.90
N ARG A 171 -8.96 13.09 -4.16
CA ARG A 171 -10.10 12.72 -5.00
C ARG A 171 -10.43 13.86 -5.95
N GLU A 172 -10.36 13.59 -7.25
CA GLU A 172 -10.71 14.55 -8.31
C GLU A 172 -10.03 15.93 -8.13
N GLY A 173 -8.74 15.93 -7.80
CA GLY A 173 -7.94 17.13 -7.58
C GLY A 173 -8.22 17.85 -6.26
N LYS A 174 -8.99 17.25 -5.35
CA LYS A 174 -9.29 17.80 -4.02
C LYS A 174 -8.69 16.93 -2.93
N ILE A 175 -8.02 17.56 -1.97
CA ILE A 175 -7.53 16.90 -0.76
C ILE A 175 -8.75 16.40 0.01
N THR A 176 -8.72 15.13 0.39
CA THR A 176 -9.80 14.51 1.16
C THR A 176 -9.61 14.84 2.64
N ASN A 177 -10.68 15.32 3.29
CA ASN A 177 -10.63 15.64 4.71
C ASN A 177 -10.40 14.36 5.51
N ILE A 178 -9.56 14.43 6.54
CA ILE A 178 -9.24 13.24 7.31
C ILE A 178 -10.48 12.69 8.03
N GLU A 179 -11.40 13.55 8.44
CA GLU A 179 -12.67 13.19 9.07
C GLU A 179 -13.52 12.22 8.22
N ASP A 180 -13.40 12.34 6.90
CA ASP A 180 -14.15 11.53 5.94
C ASP A 180 -13.56 10.12 5.82
N ILE A 181 -12.23 9.99 5.94
CA ILE A 181 -11.48 8.76 5.69
C ILE A 181 -10.80 8.18 6.94
N ILE A 182 -10.99 8.76 8.13
CA ILE A 182 -10.30 8.33 9.35
C ILE A 182 -10.52 6.85 9.68
N HIS A 183 -11.69 6.33 9.30
CA HIS A 183 -12.07 4.94 9.46
C HIS A 183 -11.29 3.98 8.54
N GLU A 184 -10.73 4.48 7.44
CA GLU A 184 -9.87 3.70 6.53
C GLU A 184 -8.48 3.43 7.16
N PHE A 185 -8.10 4.17 8.21
CA PHE A 185 -6.84 3.98 8.93
C PHE A 185 -6.98 2.95 10.05
N GLY A 186 -7.05 1.65 9.69
CA GLY A 186 -7.14 0.56 10.68
C GLY A 186 -6.04 0.58 11.76
N ASP A 187 -4.88 1.19 11.47
CA ASP A 187 -3.95 1.67 12.50
C ASP A 187 -4.05 3.19 12.65
N ILE A 188 -4.74 3.65 13.68
CA ILE A 188 -4.99 5.07 13.92
C ILE A 188 -3.71 5.85 14.23
N ARG A 189 -2.61 5.16 14.57
CA ARG A 189 -1.31 5.83 14.82
C ARG A 189 -0.74 6.42 13.53
N HIS A 190 -1.19 5.98 12.36
CA HIS A 190 -0.86 6.62 11.09
C HIS A 190 -1.50 8.02 10.95
N VAL A 191 -2.44 8.35 11.84
CA VAL A 191 -3.18 9.62 11.90
C VAL A 191 -2.76 10.44 13.12
N PHE A 192 -2.63 9.80 14.29
CA PHE A 192 -2.28 10.43 15.56
C PHE A 192 -0.88 10.06 16.07
N ALA A 193 -0.15 11.02 16.63
CA ALA A 193 1.16 10.79 17.24
C ALA A 193 1.00 10.16 18.65
N LEU A 194 0.59 8.89 18.67
CA LEU A 194 0.37 8.10 19.88
C LEU A 194 1.49 7.06 20.02
N ASP A 195 2.25 7.15 21.10
CA ASP A 195 3.27 6.17 21.44
C ASP A 195 2.64 5.05 22.27
N PRO A 196 2.53 3.81 21.74
CA PRO A 196 1.90 2.70 22.46
C PRO A 196 2.66 2.30 23.75
N PHE A 197 3.86 2.85 24.00
CA PHE A 197 4.61 2.60 25.23
C PHE A 197 4.29 3.57 26.36
N ARG A 198 3.66 4.72 26.06
CA ARG A 198 3.22 5.68 27.08
C ARG A 198 1.80 5.37 27.55
N ASP A 199 1.56 5.44 28.86
CA ASP A 199 0.26 5.04 29.44
C ASP A 199 -0.90 5.94 29.03
N ASP A 200 -0.63 7.25 28.83
CA ASP A 200 -1.60 8.20 28.29
C ASP A 200 -2.09 7.80 26.88
N SER A 201 -1.14 7.46 26.01
CA SER A 201 -1.40 7.04 24.64
C SER A 201 -2.08 5.67 24.57
N LYS A 202 -1.70 4.72 25.43
CA LYS A 202 -2.39 3.41 25.54
C LYS A 202 -3.86 3.59 25.85
N LYS A 203 -4.20 4.41 26.84
CA LYS A 203 -5.58 4.69 27.22
C LYS A 203 -6.37 5.29 26.04
N ILE A 204 -5.78 6.23 25.31
CA ILE A 204 -6.40 6.81 24.12
C ILE A 204 -6.63 5.75 23.03
N LEU A 205 -5.65 4.87 22.80
CA LEU A 205 -5.80 3.78 21.83
C LEU A 205 -6.91 2.81 22.25
N GLU A 206 -6.97 2.42 23.52
CA GLU A 206 -8.04 1.59 24.08
C GLU A 206 -9.43 2.22 23.89
N GLU A 207 -9.54 3.54 24.14
CA GLU A 207 -10.76 4.30 23.89
C GLU A 207 -11.15 4.32 22.40
N ILE A 208 -10.19 4.50 21.49
CA ILE A 208 -10.44 4.53 20.03
C ILE A 208 -10.86 3.17 19.50
N TYR A 209 -10.15 2.10 19.87
CA TYR A 209 -10.43 0.76 19.37
C TYR A 209 -11.66 0.12 20.03
N GLY A 210 -12.19 0.75 21.08
CA GLY A 210 -13.23 0.22 21.93
C GLY A 210 -12.69 -0.96 22.75
N ASN A 211 -13.04 -1.02 24.03
CA ASN A 211 -12.70 -2.13 24.92
C ASN A 211 -13.44 -3.45 24.56
N HIS A 212 -13.55 -3.77 23.27
CA HIS A 212 -14.34 -4.88 22.74
C HIS A 212 -13.40 -5.97 22.19
N PRO A 213 -13.00 -6.94 23.03
CA PRO A 213 -12.06 -7.99 22.66
C PRO A 213 -12.63 -9.01 21.66
N GLU A 214 -13.90 -8.92 21.28
CA GLU A 214 -14.55 -9.97 20.47
C GLU A 214 -14.82 -9.58 19.02
N LYS A 215 -15.20 -8.32 18.72
CA LYS A 215 -15.48 -7.86 17.35
C LYS A 215 -15.11 -6.40 17.17
N PHE A 216 -14.36 -6.09 16.12
CA PHE A 216 -14.09 -4.70 15.72
C PHE A 216 -15.37 -4.08 15.17
N ASN A 217 -15.70 -2.88 15.66
CA ASN A 217 -16.83 -2.11 15.18
C ASN A 217 -16.30 -0.83 14.51
N LEU A 218 -16.40 -0.78 13.18
CA LEU A 218 -15.86 0.32 12.38
C LEU A 218 -16.54 1.67 12.68
N ASN A 219 -17.84 1.67 12.99
CA ASN A 219 -18.57 2.89 13.32
C ASN A 219 -18.11 3.47 14.66
N LEU A 220 -18.00 2.63 15.69
CA LEU A 220 -17.47 3.06 16.99
C LEU A 220 -16.02 3.53 16.86
N PHE A 221 -15.19 2.78 16.13
CA PHE A 221 -13.81 3.20 15.84
C PHE A 221 -13.76 4.59 15.20
N ARG A 222 -14.60 4.83 14.18
CA ARG A 222 -14.72 6.13 13.51
C ARG A 222 -15.14 7.23 14.48
N GLU A 223 -16.21 7.02 15.24
CA GLU A 223 -16.76 8.00 16.17
C GLU A 223 -15.73 8.38 17.24
N SER A 224 -15.09 7.39 17.87
CA SER A 224 -14.06 7.61 18.88
C SER A 224 -12.82 8.30 18.30
N ALA A 225 -12.38 7.91 17.10
CA ALA A 225 -11.26 8.57 16.43
C ALA A 225 -11.56 10.03 16.10
N LEU A 226 -12.78 10.34 15.63
CA LEU A 226 -13.23 11.71 15.35
C LEU A 226 -13.31 12.56 16.63
N GLU A 227 -13.76 11.98 17.74
CA GLU A 227 -13.73 12.66 19.04
C GLU A 227 -12.30 13.04 19.42
N LYS A 228 -11.34 12.11 19.29
CA LYS A 228 -9.93 12.39 19.60
C LYS A 228 -9.32 13.42 18.66
N LEU A 229 -9.72 13.44 17.40
CA LEU A 229 -9.34 14.51 16.47
C LEU A 229 -9.84 15.88 16.94
N LYS A 230 -11.11 15.98 17.37
CA LYS A 230 -11.71 17.22 17.90
C LYS A 230 -11.05 17.71 19.19
N LEU A 231 -10.56 16.78 20.01
CA LEU A 231 -9.78 17.09 21.22
C LEU A 231 -8.36 17.59 20.92
N GLY A 232 -7.95 17.63 19.64
CA GLY A 232 -6.66 18.17 19.24
C GLY A 232 -5.49 17.22 19.49
N ILE A 233 -5.71 15.90 19.47
CA ILE A 233 -4.61 14.95 19.55
C ILE A 233 -3.61 15.23 18.40
N PRO A 234 -2.30 15.35 18.70
CA PRO A 234 -1.31 15.71 17.70
C PRO A 234 -1.31 14.76 16.50
N ARG A 235 -1.13 15.33 15.31
CA ARG A 235 -1.03 14.60 14.04
C ARG A 235 0.26 13.82 13.97
N SER A 236 0.18 12.62 13.43
CA SER A 236 1.37 11.81 13.20
C SER A 236 2.03 12.14 11.87
N ARG A 237 3.35 12.04 11.84
CA ARG A 237 4.14 12.05 10.61
C ARG A 237 4.67 10.65 10.38
N TYR A 238 4.31 10.05 9.25
CA TYR A 238 4.75 8.72 8.88
C TYR A 238 5.39 8.75 7.50
N LEU A 239 6.33 7.84 7.27
CA LEU A 239 6.76 7.50 5.92
C LEU A 239 5.63 6.72 5.24
N HIS A 240 5.05 7.26 4.18
CA HIS A 240 3.95 6.64 3.43
C HIS A 240 4.46 6.03 2.13
N ASN A 241 3.82 4.94 1.69
CA ASN A 241 3.91 4.45 0.32
C ASN A 241 2.56 4.67 -0.37
N CYS A 242 2.56 5.44 -1.44
CA CYS A 242 1.33 5.90 -2.07
C CYS A 242 1.38 5.74 -3.58
N ILE A 243 0.20 5.54 -4.17
CA ILE A 243 -0.02 5.64 -5.62
C ILE A 243 -0.92 6.84 -5.89
N GLY A 244 -0.54 7.65 -6.88
CA GLY A 244 -1.38 8.68 -7.48
C GLY A 244 -1.66 8.38 -8.94
N LEU A 245 -2.75 8.91 -9.47
CA LEU A 245 -3.17 8.77 -10.85
C LEU A 245 -3.54 10.13 -11.44
N SER A 246 -3.15 10.37 -12.68
CA SER A 246 -3.77 11.34 -13.59
C SER A 246 -4.24 10.62 -14.85
N GLU A 247 -4.73 11.36 -15.86
CA GLU A 247 -5.15 10.78 -17.13
C GLU A 247 -4.00 10.09 -17.87
N GLU A 248 -2.78 10.61 -17.72
CA GLU A 248 -1.61 10.18 -18.48
C GLU A 248 -0.58 9.44 -17.63
N ASN A 249 -0.62 9.57 -16.30
CA ASN A 249 0.48 9.12 -15.45
C ASN A 249 0.02 8.35 -14.21
N VAL A 250 0.83 7.35 -13.84
CA VAL A 250 0.88 6.77 -12.49
C VAL A 250 2.03 7.41 -11.73
N PHE A 251 1.77 7.80 -10.50
CA PHE A 251 2.74 8.38 -9.59
C PHE A 251 2.98 7.42 -8.43
N ILE A 252 4.24 7.13 -8.13
CA ILE A 252 4.64 6.41 -6.90
C ILE A 252 5.36 7.40 -6.03
N ILE A 253 4.85 7.60 -4.81
CA ILE A 253 5.45 8.51 -3.84
C ILE A 253 5.77 7.74 -2.57
N GLN A 254 7.03 7.85 -2.13
CA GLN A 254 7.44 7.40 -0.80
C GLN A 254 8.02 8.59 -0.06
N ARG A 255 7.29 9.08 0.94
CA ARG A 255 7.58 10.36 1.59
C ARG A 255 7.06 10.38 3.02
N GLU A 256 7.81 11.04 3.90
CA GLU A 256 7.36 11.36 5.25
C GLU A 256 6.43 12.58 5.26
N GLY A 257 5.31 12.46 5.96
CA GLY A 257 4.37 13.56 6.18
C GLY A 257 3.11 13.14 6.91
N THR A 258 2.19 14.08 7.11
CA THR A 258 0.80 13.77 7.45
C THR A 258 0.03 13.38 6.17
N PRO A 259 -1.11 12.67 6.25
CA PRO A 259 -1.92 12.35 5.07
C PRO A 259 -2.24 13.56 4.17
N GLU A 260 -2.52 14.71 4.78
CA GLU A 260 -2.86 15.96 4.11
C GLU A 260 -1.64 16.55 3.36
N GLU A 261 -0.46 16.52 3.97
CA GLU A 261 0.79 16.96 3.32
C GLU A 261 1.15 16.08 2.12
N ILE A 262 0.91 14.76 2.22
CA ILE A 262 1.12 13.85 1.09
C ILE A 262 0.10 14.12 -0.03
N ALA A 263 -1.15 14.40 0.30
CA ALA A 263 -2.19 14.76 -0.68
C ALA A 263 -1.82 16.05 -1.42
N GLN A 264 -1.37 17.06 -0.68
CA GLN A 264 -0.89 18.32 -1.24
C GLN A 264 0.28 18.09 -2.20
N TYR A 265 1.23 17.22 -1.84
CA TYR A 265 2.35 16.88 -2.72
C TYR A 265 1.90 16.16 -4.01
N PHE A 266 0.90 15.27 -3.93
CA PHE A 266 0.30 14.65 -5.12
C PHE A 266 -0.35 15.67 -6.05
N LEU A 267 -1.07 16.65 -5.49
CA LEU A 267 -1.68 17.73 -6.24
C LEU A 267 -0.61 18.55 -6.99
N GLU A 268 0.50 18.87 -6.32
CA GLU A 268 1.62 19.64 -6.90
C GLU A 268 2.33 18.91 -8.05
N VAL A 269 2.44 17.58 -8.00
CA VAL A 269 3.06 16.79 -9.08
C VAL A 269 2.08 16.44 -10.22
N GLY A 270 0.82 16.86 -10.11
CA GLY A 270 -0.19 16.73 -11.17
C GLY A 270 -1.03 15.45 -11.11
N ALA A 271 -1.14 14.79 -9.95
CA ALA A 271 -2.12 13.72 -9.76
C ALA A 271 -3.52 14.28 -9.51
N HIS A 272 -4.56 13.56 -9.93
CA HIS A 272 -5.95 13.89 -9.65
C HIS A 272 -6.55 13.00 -8.56
N ASN A 273 -6.06 11.78 -8.41
CA ASN A 273 -6.46 10.86 -7.35
C ASN A 273 -5.23 10.26 -6.70
N ALA A 274 -5.28 9.97 -5.41
CA ALA A 274 -4.18 9.33 -4.71
C ALA A 274 -4.65 8.50 -3.50
N ILE A 275 -3.93 7.42 -3.24
CA ILE A 275 -4.22 6.44 -2.20
C ILE A 275 -2.95 6.02 -1.45
N ILE A 276 -3.04 5.90 -0.13
CA ILE A 276 -1.99 5.32 0.73
C ILE A 276 -2.17 3.80 0.78
N LEU A 277 -1.09 3.06 0.60
CA LEU A 277 -1.07 1.59 0.62
C LEU A 277 -0.25 0.99 1.75
N ASP A 278 0.72 1.75 2.26
CA ASP A 278 1.63 1.27 3.30
C ASP A 278 2.24 2.42 4.11
N ASN A 279 2.76 2.10 5.29
CA ASN A 279 3.30 3.08 6.22
C ASN A 279 4.52 2.55 7.02
N GLY A 280 5.43 3.45 7.41
CA GLY A 280 6.57 3.18 8.31
C GLY A 280 7.58 2.18 7.75
N GLY A 281 8.10 1.29 8.60
CA GLY A 281 9.08 0.24 8.25
C GLY A 281 8.62 -0.82 7.25
N SER A 282 7.46 -0.61 6.64
CA SER A 282 6.94 -1.43 5.55
C SER A 282 7.21 -0.84 4.17
N VAL A 283 7.55 0.45 4.10
CA VAL A 283 7.75 1.18 2.84
C VAL A 283 9.06 0.76 2.17
N GLY A 284 8.95 0.36 0.89
CA GLY A 284 10.09 0.06 0.03
C GLY A 284 9.69 0.06 -1.45
N CYS A 285 10.64 0.41 -2.32
CA CYS A 285 10.49 0.43 -3.77
C CYS A 285 11.65 -0.34 -4.41
N TRP A 286 11.32 -1.45 -5.06
CA TRP A 286 12.25 -2.29 -5.80
C TRP A 286 12.14 -1.99 -7.29
N THR A 287 13.27 -1.95 -7.98
CA THR A 287 13.32 -1.70 -9.42
C THR A 287 14.31 -2.62 -10.13
N TRP A 288 14.00 -2.92 -11.40
CA TRP A 288 14.82 -3.80 -12.23
C TRP A 288 16.23 -3.28 -12.49
N TRP A 289 16.44 -1.96 -12.42
CA TRP A 289 17.69 -1.29 -12.80
C TRP A 289 18.58 -0.91 -11.61
N ALA A 290 18.12 -1.09 -10.37
CA ALA A 290 18.97 -0.88 -9.20
C ALA A 290 20.06 -1.94 -9.16
N TYR A 291 21.32 -1.55 -8.91
CA TYR A 291 22.45 -2.49 -8.84
C TYR A 291 22.55 -3.16 -7.47
N ARG A 292 22.74 -4.48 -7.42
CA ARG A 292 23.21 -5.17 -6.21
C ARG A 292 24.69 -4.87 -6.00
N SER A 293 25.02 -4.22 -4.88
CA SER A 293 26.33 -3.62 -4.59
C SER A 293 27.50 -4.60 -4.35
N GLN A 294 27.42 -5.87 -4.75
CA GLN A 294 28.49 -6.84 -4.49
C GLN A 294 28.95 -7.65 -5.71
N ASP A 295 28.25 -7.60 -6.84
CA ASP A 295 28.69 -8.33 -8.04
C ASP A 295 28.33 -7.54 -9.30
N SER A 296 29.23 -6.64 -9.71
CA SER A 296 29.06 -5.64 -10.77
C SER A 296 28.82 -6.22 -12.18
N LYS A 297 28.77 -7.55 -12.31
CA LYS A 297 28.68 -8.24 -13.60
C LYS A 297 27.29 -8.79 -13.93
N LYS A 298 26.30 -8.69 -13.04
CA LYS A 298 24.92 -9.09 -13.32
C LYS A 298 23.97 -7.97 -12.96
N ALA A 299 23.26 -7.43 -13.96
CA ALA A 299 22.11 -6.56 -13.72
C ALA A 299 21.13 -7.31 -12.80
N ALA A 300 21.01 -6.86 -11.55
CA ALA A 300 20.26 -7.57 -10.54
C ALA A 300 19.43 -6.53 -9.81
N GLY A 301 18.14 -6.45 -10.15
CA GLY A 301 17.23 -5.49 -9.55
C GLY A 301 17.28 -5.50 -8.01
N GLY A 302 16.87 -4.37 -7.44
CA GLY A 302 17.05 -4.08 -6.02
C GLY A 302 16.26 -2.86 -5.57
N PHE A 303 16.42 -2.49 -4.31
CA PHE A 303 15.72 -1.35 -3.73
C PHE A 303 16.41 -0.03 -4.08
N ILE A 304 15.67 0.90 -4.70
CA ILE A 304 16.12 2.29 -4.83
C ILE A 304 15.74 3.13 -3.59
N PHE A 305 14.72 2.67 -2.87
CA PHE A 305 14.22 3.28 -1.65
C PHE A 305 13.71 2.20 -0.70
N ALA A 306 14.01 2.37 0.58
CA ALA A 306 13.47 1.56 1.67
C ALA A 306 13.46 2.42 2.94
N ALA A 307 12.48 2.17 3.81
CA ALA A 307 12.45 2.76 5.14
C ALA A 307 13.74 2.43 5.94
N PRO A 308 14.19 3.29 6.88
CA PRO A 308 15.36 2.99 7.71
C PRO A 308 15.25 1.69 8.50
N ASP A 309 14.03 1.37 8.96
CA ASP A 309 13.66 0.15 9.68
C ASP A 309 12.97 -0.87 8.76
N TYR A 310 13.26 -0.83 7.45
CA TYR A 310 12.60 -1.67 6.46
C TYR A 310 12.66 -3.15 6.81
N ARG A 311 11.50 -3.79 6.78
CA ARG A 311 11.32 -5.23 7.04
C ARG A 311 11.05 -5.94 5.71
N PRO A 312 12.05 -6.60 5.08
CA PRO A 312 11.94 -7.11 3.70
C PRO A 312 10.77 -8.07 3.43
N PRO A 313 10.40 -8.99 4.34
CA PRO A 313 9.22 -9.82 4.14
C PRO A 313 7.93 -9.00 4.18
N ALA A 314 7.16 -9.06 3.09
CA ALA A 314 5.91 -8.35 2.90
C ALA A 314 4.71 -9.33 2.81
N THR A 315 3.54 -8.86 3.24
CA THR A 315 2.25 -9.57 3.08
C THR A 315 1.66 -9.37 1.69
N SER A 316 1.97 -8.24 1.05
CA SER A 316 1.51 -7.93 -0.30
C SER A 316 2.40 -6.89 -0.98
N ILE A 317 2.49 -6.98 -2.30
CA ILE A 317 3.10 -5.96 -3.17
C ILE A 317 2.20 -5.66 -4.37
N ILE A 318 2.39 -4.49 -4.96
CA ILE A 318 1.95 -4.17 -6.31
C ILE A 318 3.19 -4.07 -7.20
N ALA A 319 3.19 -4.77 -8.33
CA ALA A 319 4.26 -4.74 -9.31
C ALA A 319 3.75 -4.21 -10.65
N PHE A 320 4.41 -3.17 -11.16
CA PHE A 320 4.21 -2.62 -12.50
C PHE A 320 5.19 -3.25 -13.46
N LYS A 321 4.67 -3.88 -14.52
CA LYS A 321 5.43 -4.44 -15.63
C LYS A 321 5.42 -3.44 -16.78
N PHE A 322 6.58 -3.08 -17.29
CA PHE A 322 6.72 -2.10 -18.37
C PHE A 322 7.04 -2.76 -19.70
N ARG A 323 6.67 -2.08 -20.79
CA ARG A 323 6.97 -2.52 -22.15
C ARG A 323 8.48 -2.52 -22.41
N GLY A 324 8.92 -3.43 -23.29
CA GLY A 324 10.31 -3.55 -23.73
C GLY A 324 11.17 -4.46 -22.85
N PRO A 325 12.42 -4.72 -23.28
CA PRO A 325 13.31 -5.65 -22.59
C PRO A 325 13.82 -5.08 -21.26
N ALA A 326 14.02 -5.96 -20.26
CA ALA A 326 14.63 -5.60 -18.97
C ALA A 326 16.09 -5.18 -19.09
N GLN A 327 16.80 -5.77 -20.05
CA GLN A 327 18.19 -5.49 -20.36
C GLN A 327 18.27 -4.61 -21.61
N THR A 328 18.98 -3.50 -21.50
CA THR A 328 19.49 -2.77 -22.66
C THR A 328 20.97 -3.13 -22.81
N ASN A 329 21.46 -3.31 -24.03
CA ASN A 329 22.88 -3.58 -24.33
C ASN A 329 23.79 -2.37 -24.07
N LEU A 330 23.51 -1.58 -23.04
CA LEU A 330 24.33 -0.45 -22.64
C LEU A 330 25.44 -0.96 -21.72
N PHE A 331 26.69 -0.72 -22.14
CA PHE A 331 27.87 -1.06 -21.35
C PHE A 331 27.79 -0.41 -19.95
N PRO A 332 28.27 -1.10 -18.90
CA PRO A 332 28.33 -0.55 -17.55
C PRO A 332 29.45 0.50 -17.48
N ALA A 333 29.19 1.68 -18.02
CA ALA A 333 29.99 2.87 -17.80
C ALA A 333 29.07 3.89 -17.14
N SER A 334 29.40 4.25 -15.91
CA SER A 334 28.96 5.43 -15.15
C SER A 334 28.09 6.41 -15.94
N ALA A 335 26.78 6.15 -15.99
CA ALA A 335 25.81 7.03 -16.60
C ALA A 335 24.84 7.50 -15.51
N SER A 336 24.75 8.82 -15.37
CA SER A 336 23.63 9.51 -14.73
C SER A 336 22.34 8.98 -15.36
N VAL A 337 21.51 8.30 -14.57
CA VAL A 337 20.32 7.62 -15.08
C VAL A 337 19.19 8.64 -15.27
N THR A 338 19.12 9.22 -16.48
CA THR A 338 17.84 9.64 -17.05
C THR A 338 17.30 8.44 -17.81
N VAL A 339 16.30 7.73 -17.27
CA VAL A 339 15.60 6.67 -18.02
C VAL A 339 14.59 7.36 -18.94
N ILE A 340 15.03 7.78 -20.12
CA ILE A 340 14.09 8.27 -21.16
C ILE A 340 13.21 7.10 -21.59
#